data_AF-A0A9J6ZS07-F1
#
_entry.id   AF-A0A9J6ZS07-F1
#
_cell.length_a   1.000
_cell.length_b   1.000
_cell.length_c   1.000
_cell.angle_alpha   90.00
_cell.angle_beta   90.00
_cell.angle_gamma   90.00
#
_symmetry.space_group_name_H-M   'P 1'
#
loop_
_entity.id
_entity.type
_entity.pdbx_description
1 polymer ?
#
loop_
_entity_poly.entity_id
_entity_poly.type
_entity_poly.pdbx_seq_one_letter_code
_entity_poly.pdbx_strand_id
1 'polypeptide(L)'
;MKNTKRVTSRVIYMSIVSMGILSTGCCGPKEEPRSESKATSYTYSLNPTEVLIEQRADPFIYKHTDGYYYFTGSVPTYDRIELRRAKTIEELKNAATFDVWFRHESGPMSYHIWAPEIHYIDGKWYIYFASSERDDIWKLRPFVLECTGQDPLNDEWIELGMMQAADDDPKSFTDFSLDGTTFELNGKRYFIWAEKTGGQFAASNLYIAEMESPNKLKTVQFMLTTPDYDWERVGFWVNEGPAVIRYAGKIYITFSCSATGACYCMGLLEADENADLLDRNSWKKSRYPVLATDAEKGIYGPGHNSFTVAEDGITPLSIYHARDYEEIVGDPLYDPNRHARVMVVNFDDAGRPVFKY
;
A
#
# COMPACT_ATOMS: atom_id res chain seq x y z
N MET A 1 -12.51 -27.81 -54.01
CA MET A 1 -11.13 -27.71 -54.56
C MET A 1 -11.06 -26.49 -55.48
N LYS A 2 -10.23 -25.48 -55.17
CA LYS A 2 -9.97 -24.34 -56.06
C LYS A 2 -8.48 -24.33 -56.38
N ASN A 3 -8.13 -24.27 -57.65
CA ASN A 3 -6.76 -24.44 -58.12
C ASN A 3 -6.12 -23.09 -58.46
N THR A 4 -4.85 -22.93 -58.12
CA THR A 4 -4.04 -21.73 -58.37
C THR A 4 -3.63 -21.59 -59.82
N LYS A 5 -3.48 -20.35 -60.32
CA LYS A 5 -2.49 -20.00 -61.36
C LYS A 5 -1.86 -18.62 -61.09
N ARG A 6 -0.66 -18.44 -61.64
CA ARG A 6 0.34 -17.40 -61.32
C ARG A 6 0.71 -16.63 -62.60
N VAL A 7 1.11 -15.36 -62.42
CA VAL A 7 2.15 -14.63 -63.20
C VAL A 7 1.94 -14.41 -64.71
N THR A 8 2.02 -13.14 -65.16
CA THR A 8 3.09 -12.67 -66.10
C THR A 8 3.10 -11.15 -66.26
N SER A 9 4.30 -10.60 -66.42
CA SER A 9 4.60 -9.16 -66.53
C SER A 9 4.60 -8.67 -67.98
N ARG A 10 4.48 -7.35 -68.20
CA ARG A 10 4.98 -6.67 -69.42
C ARG A 10 5.47 -5.25 -69.14
N VAL A 11 6.38 -4.77 -70.00
CA VAL A 11 7.22 -3.56 -69.85
C VAL A 11 7.00 -2.66 -71.10
N ILE A 12 7.81 -1.60 -71.24
CA ILE A 12 8.07 -0.69 -72.40
C ILE A 12 6.91 0.30 -72.72
N TYR A 13 7.12 1.60 -73.03
CA TYR A 13 8.28 2.30 -73.64
C TYR A 13 8.59 3.72 -73.11
N MET A 14 9.84 4.17 -73.34
CA MET A 14 10.32 5.56 -73.16
C MET A 14 9.81 6.53 -74.24
N SER A 15 9.88 7.83 -73.96
CA SER A 15 10.18 8.88 -74.96
C SER A 15 10.92 10.05 -74.29
N ILE A 16 11.88 10.65 -75.01
CA ILE A 16 12.80 11.70 -74.53
C ILE A 16 12.49 13.01 -75.28
N VAL A 17 12.48 14.15 -74.58
CA VAL A 17 12.59 15.50 -75.17
C VAL A 17 13.51 16.38 -74.31
N SER A 18 14.24 17.29 -74.96
CA SER A 18 15.14 18.30 -74.36
C SER A 18 14.86 19.68 -75.00
N MET A 19 15.36 20.82 -74.54
CA MET A 19 16.45 21.13 -73.59
C MET A 19 16.21 22.52 -72.97
N GLY A 20 16.69 22.82 -71.75
CA GLY A 20 16.59 24.18 -71.20
C GLY A 20 17.19 24.36 -69.80
N ILE A 21 18.25 25.15 -69.69
CA ILE A 21 19.00 25.41 -68.44
C ILE A 21 18.53 26.73 -67.81
N LEU A 22 18.30 26.75 -66.50
CA LEU A 22 18.54 27.94 -65.66
C LEU A 22 18.69 27.54 -64.20
N SER A 23 19.76 28.03 -63.57
CA SER A 23 20.17 27.67 -62.22
C SER A 23 19.61 28.61 -61.15
N THR A 24 18.90 28.07 -60.17
CA THR A 24 18.70 28.70 -58.86
C THR A 24 18.88 27.65 -57.75
N GLY A 25 19.46 28.07 -56.63
CA GLY A 25 20.04 27.13 -55.65
C GLY A 25 19.02 26.30 -54.87
N CYS A 26 19.40 25.06 -54.56
CA CYS A 26 18.66 24.19 -53.66
C CYS A 26 18.60 24.79 -52.25
N CYS A 27 17.43 25.23 -51.82
CA CYS A 27 17.13 25.46 -50.42
C CYS A 27 16.31 24.27 -49.91
N GLY A 28 16.97 23.32 -49.25
CA GLY A 28 16.27 22.25 -48.52
C GLY A 28 15.53 22.83 -47.32
N PRO A 29 14.45 22.21 -46.84
CA PRO A 29 13.81 22.62 -45.59
C PRO A 29 14.83 22.52 -44.45
N LYS A 30 14.97 23.60 -43.67
CA LYS A 30 15.77 23.58 -42.45
C LYS A 30 15.06 22.70 -41.42
N GLU A 31 15.77 21.71 -40.88
CA GLU A 31 15.34 21.06 -39.64
C GLU A 31 15.37 22.10 -38.53
N GLU A 32 14.24 22.31 -37.85
CA GLU A 32 14.22 23.06 -36.59
C GLU A 32 14.88 22.20 -35.50
N PRO A 33 15.72 22.79 -34.63
CA PRO A 33 16.36 22.05 -33.55
C PRO A 33 15.28 21.58 -32.58
N ARG A 34 15.09 20.26 -32.52
CA ARG A 34 14.22 19.59 -31.54
C ARG A 34 14.66 20.01 -30.14
N SER A 35 13.82 20.73 -29.41
CA SER A 35 14.14 21.14 -28.05
C SER A 35 14.27 19.90 -27.16
N GLU A 36 15.48 19.65 -26.67
CA GLU A 36 15.66 18.74 -25.54
C GLU A 36 14.91 19.31 -24.35
N SER A 37 13.82 18.64 -23.95
CA SER A 37 13.15 18.94 -22.70
C SER A 37 14.13 18.64 -21.57
N LYS A 38 14.74 19.69 -20.99
CA LYS A 38 15.47 19.57 -19.73
C LYS A 38 14.50 18.97 -18.71
N ALA A 39 14.72 17.71 -18.34
CA ALA A 39 14.09 17.12 -17.19
C ALA A 39 14.59 17.89 -15.96
N THR A 40 13.81 18.88 -15.52
CA THR A 40 13.99 19.52 -14.23
C THR A 40 13.67 18.48 -13.18
N SER A 41 14.71 17.85 -12.63
CA SER A 41 14.61 17.01 -11.44
C SER A 41 14.21 17.89 -10.26
N TYR A 42 12.90 18.10 -10.11
CA TYR A 42 12.36 18.61 -8.86
C TYR A 42 12.61 17.53 -7.81
N THR A 43 13.58 17.77 -6.93
CA THR A 43 13.73 16.97 -5.71
C THR A 43 12.54 17.31 -4.81
N TYR A 44 11.50 16.50 -4.89
CA TYR A 44 10.40 16.55 -3.95
C TYR A 44 10.95 16.28 -2.55
N SER A 45 10.92 17.29 -1.68
CA SER A 45 11.56 17.24 -0.36
C SER A 45 10.51 17.43 0.73
N LEU A 46 10.23 16.36 1.47
CA LEU A 46 9.47 16.39 2.70
C LEU A 46 10.42 16.39 3.90
N ASN A 47 9.99 16.94 5.03
CA ASN A 47 10.64 16.68 6.31
C ASN A 47 10.08 15.37 6.89
N PRO A 48 10.84 14.26 6.88
CA PRO A 48 10.34 12.96 7.32
C PRO A 48 10.05 12.90 8.82
N THR A 49 10.57 13.83 9.62
CA THR A 49 10.30 13.93 11.07
C THR A 49 9.15 14.89 11.39
N GLU A 50 8.52 15.54 10.42
CA GLU A 50 7.38 16.43 10.67
C GLU A 50 6.06 15.65 10.81
N VAL A 51 5.21 16.09 11.73
CA VAL A 51 3.85 15.56 11.87
C VAL A 51 2.95 16.06 10.75
N LEU A 52 2.45 15.12 9.95
CA LEU A 52 1.46 15.36 8.91
C LEU A 52 0.05 15.47 9.53
N ILE A 53 -0.38 14.47 10.29
CA ILE A 53 -1.67 14.47 11.01
C ILE A 53 -1.45 13.95 12.43
N GLU A 54 -1.90 14.74 13.41
CA GLU A 54 -1.80 14.39 14.82
C GLU A 54 -2.78 13.29 15.24
N GLN A 55 -2.35 12.43 16.17
CA GLN A 55 -3.20 11.42 16.81
C GLN A 55 -3.96 10.54 15.80
N ARG A 56 -3.25 10.08 14.78
CA ARG A 56 -3.71 9.05 13.84
C ARG A 56 -2.61 8.01 13.74
N ALA A 57 -2.89 6.84 14.29
CA ALA A 57 -2.06 5.69 14.05
C ALA A 57 -2.44 5.02 12.72
N ASP A 58 -1.64 4.03 12.34
CA ASP A 58 -1.93 3.11 11.23
C ASP A 58 -2.38 3.85 9.94
N PRO A 59 -1.60 4.84 9.44
CA PRO A 59 -2.07 5.79 8.44
C PRO A 59 -2.03 5.23 7.01
N PHE A 60 -3.15 5.32 6.31
CA PHE A 60 -3.29 4.92 4.91
C PHE A 60 -3.61 6.11 4.00
N ILE A 61 -2.86 6.28 2.91
CA ILE A 61 -3.15 7.30 1.86
C ILE A 61 -3.29 6.67 0.48
N TYR A 62 -4.52 6.70 -0.04
CA TYR A 62 -4.83 6.32 -1.41
C TYR A 62 -4.87 7.55 -2.33
N LYS A 63 -4.03 7.59 -3.38
CA LYS A 63 -4.12 8.61 -4.44
C LYS A 63 -5.05 8.10 -5.54
N HIS A 64 -6.19 8.76 -5.74
CA HIS A 64 -7.19 8.35 -6.71
C HIS A 64 -7.09 9.12 -8.04
N THR A 65 -7.74 8.57 -9.06
CA THR A 65 -7.77 9.11 -10.44
C THR A 65 -8.61 10.38 -10.60
N ASP A 66 -9.40 10.78 -9.59
CA ASP A 66 -10.10 12.07 -9.54
C ASP A 66 -9.18 13.25 -9.19
N GLY A 67 -7.92 12.97 -8.85
CA GLY A 67 -6.93 13.98 -8.46
C GLY A 67 -6.90 14.30 -6.96
N TYR A 68 -7.53 13.49 -6.11
CA TYR A 68 -7.46 13.61 -4.66
C TYR A 68 -6.66 12.47 -4.00
N TYR A 69 -6.02 12.81 -2.90
CA TYR A 69 -5.57 11.88 -1.87
C TYR A 69 -6.70 11.65 -0.89
N TYR A 70 -6.98 10.39 -0.58
CA TYR A 70 -7.90 9.95 0.46
C TYR A 70 -7.08 9.40 1.62
N PHE A 71 -7.22 9.99 2.81
CA PHE A 71 -6.54 9.56 4.03
C PHE A 71 -7.53 8.89 4.98
N THR A 72 -7.07 7.83 5.63
CA THR A 72 -7.68 7.26 6.82
C THR A 72 -6.60 6.73 7.77
N GLY A 73 -7.00 6.31 8.96
CA GLY A 73 -6.12 5.70 9.96
C GLY A 73 -6.87 5.50 11.29
N SER A 74 -6.27 4.74 12.20
CA SER A 74 -6.85 4.48 13.51
C SER A 74 -7.01 5.77 14.32
N VAL A 75 -8.25 6.12 14.65
CA VAL A 75 -8.58 7.18 15.60
C VAL A 75 -8.31 6.72 17.04
N PRO A 76 -7.91 7.60 17.99
CA PRO A 76 -7.49 7.17 19.33
C PRO A 76 -8.60 6.51 20.18
N THR A 77 -9.86 6.74 19.80
CA THR A 77 -11.05 6.15 20.45
C THR A 77 -11.38 4.75 19.94
N TYR A 78 -10.77 4.30 18.82
CA TYR A 78 -11.00 3.01 18.15
C TYR A 78 -12.49 2.65 18.00
N ASP A 79 -13.32 3.63 17.63
CA ASP A 79 -14.79 3.52 17.63
C ASP A 79 -15.48 3.80 16.29
N ARG A 80 -14.73 4.21 15.27
CA ARG A 80 -15.26 4.59 13.95
C ARG A 80 -14.14 4.60 12.90
N ILE A 81 -14.54 4.72 11.64
CA ILE A 81 -13.65 4.93 10.51
C ILE A 81 -13.81 6.38 10.03
N GLU A 82 -12.71 7.14 10.09
CA GLU A 82 -12.63 8.53 9.64
C GLU A 82 -11.97 8.59 8.26
N LEU A 83 -12.59 9.28 7.30
CA LEU A 83 -11.98 9.68 6.04
C LEU A 83 -11.73 11.19 5.99
N ARG A 84 -10.73 11.61 5.21
CA ARG A 84 -10.58 12.97 4.72
C ARG A 84 -9.96 12.95 3.32
N ARG A 85 -10.13 14.01 2.52
CA ARG A 85 -9.42 14.13 1.23
C ARG A 85 -8.86 15.52 0.96
N ALA A 86 -7.78 15.58 0.19
CA ALA A 86 -7.17 16.82 -0.29
C ALA A 86 -6.47 16.62 -1.63
N LYS A 87 -6.05 17.70 -2.31
CA LYS A 87 -5.36 17.62 -3.61
C LYS A 87 -3.86 17.41 -3.48
N THR A 88 -3.32 17.78 -2.32
CA THR A 88 -1.92 17.57 -1.95
C THR A 88 -1.84 16.82 -0.62
N ILE A 89 -0.69 16.19 -0.37
CA ILE A 89 -0.40 15.52 0.91
C ILE A 89 -0.46 16.53 2.07
N GLU A 90 0.16 17.70 1.92
CA GLU A 90 0.23 18.74 2.96
C GLU A 90 -1.17 19.23 3.40
N GLU A 91 -2.09 19.42 2.45
CA GLU A 91 -3.45 19.87 2.73
C GLU A 91 -4.26 18.86 3.58
N LEU A 92 -3.92 17.56 3.61
CA LEU A 92 -4.59 16.55 4.44
C LEU A 92 -4.52 16.87 5.95
N LYS A 93 -3.50 17.62 6.38
CA LYS A 93 -3.34 18.14 7.75
C LYS A 93 -4.56 18.93 8.22
N ASN A 94 -5.12 19.75 7.32
CA ASN A 94 -6.22 20.68 7.60
C ASN A 94 -7.54 20.29 6.89
N ALA A 95 -7.57 19.18 6.16
CA ALA A 95 -8.76 18.71 5.46
C ALA A 95 -9.88 18.31 6.43
N ALA A 96 -11.12 18.60 6.05
CA ALA A 96 -12.30 18.23 6.83
C ALA A 96 -12.42 16.70 6.96
N THR A 97 -12.78 16.25 8.16
CA THR A 97 -12.95 14.84 8.54
C THR A 97 -14.41 14.42 8.42
N PHE A 98 -14.61 13.20 7.92
CA PHE A 98 -15.92 12.57 7.71
C PHE A 98 -15.89 11.20 8.40
N ASP A 99 -16.72 11.02 9.42
CA ASP A 99 -16.89 9.72 10.09
C ASP A 99 -17.88 8.89 9.27
N VAL A 100 -17.37 7.95 8.45
CA VAL A 100 -18.17 7.26 7.42
C VAL A 100 -18.82 5.97 7.91
N TRP A 101 -18.32 5.40 9.01
CA TRP A 101 -18.87 4.22 9.66
C TRP A 101 -18.50 4.20 11.15
N PHE A 102 -19.42 3.73 12.00
CA PHE A 102 -19.25 3.64 13.45
C PHE A 102 -19.41 2.19 13.93
N ARG A 103 -18.67 1.84 14.98
CA ARG A 103 -18.77 0.52 15.62
C ARG A 103 -20.19 0.19 16.06
N HIS A 104 -20.49 -1.11 16.11
CA HIS A 104 -21.73 -1.65 16.61
C HIS A 104 -21.87 -1.45 18.13
N GLU A 105 -23.11 -1.49 18.64
CA GLU A 105 -23.35 -1.45 20.09
C GLU A 105 -22.93 -2.75 20.79
N SER A 106 -23.07 -3.90 20.14
CA SER A 106 -22.73 -5.23 20.67
C SER A 106 -22.47 -6.24 19.54
N GLY A 107 -21.98 -7.44 19.86
CA GLY A 107 -21.63 -8.46 18.87
C GLY A 107 -20.34 -8.15 18.09
N PRO A 108 -20.10 -8.79 16.94
CA PRO A 108 -18.99 -8.44 16.04
C PRO A 108 -18.98 -6.94 15.70
N MET A 109 -17.82 -6.41 15.31
CA MET A 109 -17.68 -5.00 14.92
C MET A 109 -18.00 -3.96 16.03
N SER A 110 -18.04 -4.34 17.30
CA SER A 110 -18.44 -3.48 18.44
C SER A 110 -17.29 -2.94 19.31
N TYR A 111 -16.05 -3.34 19.03
CA TYR A 111 -14.88 -2.89 19.79
C TYR A 111 -13.58 -2.90 18.95
N HIS A 112 -12.61 -2.07 19.34
CA HIS A 112 -11.28 -1.98 18.68
C HIS A 112 -11.34 -1.82 17.15
N ILE A 113 -11.90 -0.72 16.65
CA ILE A 113 -11.87 -0.40 15.21
C ILE A 113 -10.46 0.06 14.83
N TRP A 114 -9.70 -0.79 14.15
CA TRP A 114 -8.26 -0.59 13.88
C TRP A 114 -7.92 -0.66 12.40
N ALA A 115 -6.87 0.07 12.01
CA ALA A 115 -6.16 0.00 10.74
C ALA A 115 -7.07 -0.05 9.49
N PRO A 116 -7.92 0.97 9.27
CA PRO A 116 -8.67 1.08 8.03
C PRO A 116 -7.73 1.34 6.85
N GLU A 117 -7.91 0.63 5.74
CA GLU A 117 -7.32 0.95 4.43
C GLU A 117 -8.42 1.17 3.39
N ILE A 118 -8.42 2.33 2.72
CA ILE A 118 -9.36 2.64 1.64
C ILE A 118 -8.80 2.28 0.25
N HIS A 119 -9.47 1.39 -0.46
CA HIS A 119 -9.07 0.93 -1.79
C HIS A 119 -10.16 1.20 -2.84
N TYR A 120 -9.77 1.41 -4.09
CA TYR A 120 -10.70 1.42 -5.23
C TYR A 120 -10.43 0.20 -6.11
N ILE A 121 -11.40 -0.69 -6.22
CA ILE A 121 -11.30 -2.01 -6.86
C ILE A 121 -12.50 -2.17 -7.81
N ASP A 122 -12.23 -2.51 -9.07
CA ASP A 122 -13.25 -2.82 -10.09
C ASP A 122 -14.40 -1.80 -10.21
N GLY A 123 -14.11 -0.51 -9.98
CA GLY A 123 -15.06 0.59 -10.06
C GLY A 123 -15.79 0.94 -8.77
N LYS A 124 -15.42 0.34 -7.63
CA LYS A 124 -16.03 0.58 -6.32
C LYS A 124 -15.00 0.87 -5.24
N TRP A 125 -15.43 1.60 -4.21
CA TRP A 125 -14.64 1.82 -3.01
C TRP A 125 -14.85 0.71 -1.98
N TYR A 126 -13.76 0.26 -1.37
CA TYR A 126 -13.73 -0.71 -0.28
C TYR A 126 -12.92 -0.16 0.88
N ILE A 127 -13.32 -0.49 2.11
CA ILE A 127 -12.48 -0.28 3.29
C ILE A 127 -12.25 -1.63 3.97
N TYR A 128 -10.99 -2.01 4.09
CA TYR A 128 -10.53 -3.13 4.91
C TYR A 128 -10.19 -2.59 6.29
N PHE A 129 -10.65 -3.24 7.35
CA PHE A 129 -10.33 -2.83 8.73
C PHE A 129 -10.39 -4.03 9.68
N ALA A 130 -9.82 -3.91 10.87
CA ALA A 130 -9.94 -4.93 11.92
C ALA A 130 -10.92 -4.48 13.02
N SER A 131 -11.65 -5.44 13.59
CA SER A 131 -12.49 -5.19 14.77
C SER A 131 -12.74 -6.45 15.60
N SER A 132 -13.05 -6.28 16.89
CA SER A 132 -13.43 -7.33 17.82
C SER A 132 -14.87 -7.11 18.32
N GLU A 133 -15.31 -7.95 19.26
CA GLU A 133 -16.58 -7.77 19.98
C GLU A 133 -16.33 -7.29 21.41
N ARG A 134 -17.27 -6.57 22.02
CA ARG A 134 -17.13 -6.07 23.41
C ARG A 134 -16.92 -7.18 24.44
N ASP A 135 -17.52 -8.34 24.20
CA ASP A 135 -17.48 -9.49 25.12
C ASP A 135 -16.16 -10.27 25.01
N ASP A 136 -15.41 -10.11 23.89
CA ASP A 136 -14.05 -10.60 23.71
C ASP A 136 -13.25 -9.63 22.83
N ILE A 137 -12.58 -8.69 23.48
CA ILE A 137 -11.79 -7.63 22.84
C ILE A 137 -10.55 -8.12 22.08
N TRP A 138 -10.21 -9.42 22.23
CA TRP A 138 -9.10 -10.09 21.54
C TRP A 138 -9.57 -11.04 20.44
N LYS A 139 -10.89 -11.19 20.25
CA LYS A 139 -11.50 -11.84 19.07
C LYS A 139 -11.50 -10.90 17.86
N LEU A 140 -10.34 -10.30 17.59
CA LEU A 140 -10.12 -9.35 16.51
C LEU A 140 -10.12 -10.08 15.16
N ARG A 141 -10.87 -9.59 14.18
CA ARG A 141 -11.00 -10.16 12.82
C ARG A 141 -11.00 -9.04 11.77
N PRO A 142 -10.57 -9.33 10.52
CA PRO A 142 -10.69 -8.39 9.41
C PRO A 142 -12.11 -8.38 8.83
N PHE A 143 -12.62 -7.18 8.57
CA PHE A 143 -13.93 -6.89 8.00
C PHE A 143 -13.79 -6.00 6.76
N VAL A 144 -14.81 -6.01 5.89
CA VAL A 144 -14.83 -5.21 4.65
C VAL A 144 -16.12 -4.38 4.57
N LEU A 145 -15.98 -3.10 4.29
CA LEU A 145 -17.07 -2.23 3.84
C LEU A 145 -17.00 -2.02 2.33
N GLU A 146 -18.15 -1.92 1.66
CA GLU A 146 -18.27 -1.49 0.27
C GLU A 146 -19.07 -0.18 0.21
N CYS A 147 -18.59 0.82 -0.53
CA CYS A 147 -19.36 2.04 -0.77
C CYS A 147 -20.38 1.81 -1.88
N THR A 148 -21.61 2.23 -1.65
CA THR A 148 -22.73 2.12 -2.60
C THR A 148 -22.59 3.07 -3.80
N GLY A 149 -21.79 4.13 -3.67
CA GLY A 149 -21.62 5.19 -4.67
C GLY A 149 -20.17 5.42 -5.09
N GLN A 150 -19.80 6.68 -5.31
CA GLN A 150 -18.49 7.10 -5.83
C GLN A 150 -17.87 8.27 -5.06
N ASP A 151 -18.61 8.94 -4.17
CA ASP A 151 -18.09 9.92 -3.22
C ASP A 151 -17.99 9.28 -1.82
N PRO A 152 -16.88 8.59 -1.49
CA PRO A 152 -16.76 7.74 -0.29
C PRO A 152 -16.89 8.50 1.03
N LEU A 153 -16.91 9.84 1.00
CA LEU A 153 -17.10 10.72 2.15
C LEU A 153 -18.59 10.95 2.50
N ASN A 154 -19.51 10.72 1.55
CA ASN A 154 -20.92 11.09 1.66
C ASN A 154 -21.89 9.97 1.26
N ASP A 155 -21.49 9.05 0.37
CA ASP A 155 -22.30 7.91 -0.05
C ASP A 155 -22.32 6.81 1.02
N GLU A 156 -23.40 6.02 1.07
CA GLU A 156 -23.61 4.97 2.07
C GLU A 156 -22.58 3.83 1.94
N TRP A 157 -22.11 3.31 3.09
CA TRP A 157 -21.24 2.15 3.19
C TRP A 157 -22.00 0.94 3.72
N ILE A 158 -21.94 -0.18 2.99
CA ILE A 158 -22.53 -1.46 3.40
C ILE A 158 -21.47 -2.41 3.95
N GLU A 159 -21.82 -3.17 4.98
CA GLU A 159 -20.97 -4.21 5.55
C GLU A 159 -21.01 -5.48 4.68
N LEU A 160 -19.87 -5.87 4.12
CA LEU A 160 -19.71 -7.18 3.47
C LEU A 160 -19.38 -8.30 4.49
N GLY A 161 -19.28 -7.93 5.77
CA GLY A 161 -18.97 -8.83 6.87
C GLY A 161 -17.47 -9.08 7.03
N MET A 162 -17.15 -10.15 7.76
CA MET A 162 -15.78 -10.63 7.95
C MET A 162 -15.22 -11.12 6.62
N MET A 163 -13.90 -10.96 6.41
CA MET A 163 -13.21 -11.63 5.31
C MET A 163 -13.48 -13.13 5.33
N GLN A 164 -13.74 -13.69 4.14
CA GLN A 164 -14.04 -15.10 3.97
C GLN A 164 -12.79 -15.87 3.54
N ALA A 165 -12.54 -16.99 4.19
CA ALA A 165 -11.52 -17.95 3.79
C ALA A 165 -11.85 -18.60 2.42
N ALA A 166 -10.87 -19.24 1.80
CA ALA A 166 -11.13 -20.11 0.66
C ALA A 166 -11.93 -21.35 1.09
N ASP A 167 -12.68 -21.96 0.17
CA ASP A 167 -13.59 -23.08 0.47
C ASP A 167 -12.89 -24.30 1.11
N ASP A 168 -11.58 -24.45 0.89
CA ASP A 168 -10.71 -25.50 1.42
C ASP A 168 -9.74 -25.02 2.53
N ASP A 169 -9.90 -23.80 3.05
CA ASP A 169 -9.07 -23.24 4.12
C ASP A 169 -9.76 -23.24 5.49
N PRO A 170 -9.41 -24.18 6.41
CA PRO A 170 -9.97 -24.23 7.75
C PRO A 170 -9.22 -23.35 8.78
N LYS A 171 -8.31 -22.46 8.34
CA LYS A 171 -7.44 -21.67 9.23
C LYS A 171 -7.64 -20.17 9.12
N SER A 172 -7.80 -19.63 7.90
CA SER A 172 -7.85 -18.17 7.70
C SER A 172 -8.91 -17.52 8.58
N PHE A 173 -8.53 -16.49 9.31
CA PHE A 173 -9.41 -15.69 10.15
C PHE A 173 -10.06 -16.46 11.31
N THR A 174 -9.52 -17.62 11.71
CA THR A 174 -10.07 -18.40 12.84
C THR A 174 -9.57 -17.93 14.21
N ASP A 175 -8.44 -17.24 14.28
CA ASP A 175 -7.81 -16.67 15.50
C ASP A 175 -7.62 -15.13 15.32
N PHE A 176 -6.98 -14.43 16.26
CA PHE A 176 -6.68 -13.00 16.21
C PHE A 176 -6.05 -12.61 14.86
N SER A 177 -6.76 -11.77 14.09
CA SER A 177 -6.45 -11.43 12.70
C SER A 177 -6.75 -9.96 12.42
N LEU A 178 -5.85 -9.25 11.74
CA LEU A 178 -5.88 -7.79 11.52
C LEU A 178 -5.02 -7.34 10.34
N ASP A 179 -4.95 -6.02 10.14
CA ASP A 179 -4.02 -5.33 9.24
C ASP A 179 -4.06 -5.88 7.80
N GLY A 180 -5.27 -5.97 7.26
CA GLY A 180 -5.53 -6.50 5.93
C GLY A 180 -5.28 -5.47 4.84
N THR A 181 -4.25 -5.70 4.02
CA THR A 181 -3.97 -4.90 2.80
C THR A 181 -4.20 -5.71 1.53
N THR A 182 -4.47 -5.04 0.41
CA THR A 182 -4.63 -5.68 -0.90
C THR A 182 -3.83 -4.99 -2.00
N PHE A 183 -3.32 -5.78 -2.94
CA PHE A 183 -2.63 -5.29 -4.13
C PHE A 183 -2.94 -6.17 -5.34
N GLU A 184 -2.65 -5.64 -6.53
CA GLU A 184 -2.79 -6.37 -7.80
C GLU A 184 -1.43 -6.60 -8.47
N LEU A 185 -1.24 -7.82 -8.98
CA LEU A 185 -0.09 -8.22 -9.77
C LEU A 185 -0.53 -9.18 -10.88
N ASN A 186 -0.19 -8.86 -12.13
CA ASN A 186 -0.43 -9.71 -13.30
C ASN A 186 -1.89 -10.17 -13.47
N GLY A 187 -2.85 -9.29 -13.17
CA GLY A 187 -4.29 -9.57 -13.27
C GLY A 187 -4.83 -10.47 -12.14
N LYS A 188 -4.04 -10.70 -11.09
CA LYS A 188 -4.46 -11.35 -9.85
C LYS A 188 -4.44 -10.34 -8.72
N ARG A 189 -5.48 -10.37 -7.89
CA ARG A 189 -5.52 -9.63 -6.63
C ARG A 189 -5.10 -10.54 -5.48
N TYR A 190 -4.31 -9.99 -4.57
CA TYR A 190 -3.83 -10.66 -3.38
C TYR A 190 -4.28 -9.90 -2.13
N PHE A 191 -4.47 -10.63 -1.04
CA PHE A 191 -4.68 -10.10 0.31
C PHE A 191 -3.47 -10.49 1.16
N ILE A 192 -2.92 -9.55 1.93
CA ILE A 192 -1.90 -9.81 2.96
C ILE A 192 -2.48 -9.35 4.29
N TRP A 193 -2.34 -10.16 5.34
CA TRP A 193 -2.84 -9.82 6.67
C TRP A 193 -1.93 -10.37 7.77
N ALA A 194 -2.12 -9.84 8.98
CA ALA A 194 -1.49 -10.32 10.20
C ALA A 194 -2.44 -11.30 10.92
N GLU A 195 -1.94 -12.47 11.33
CA GLU A 195 -2.72 -13.47 12.07
C GLU A 195 -1.86 -14.26 13.07
N LYS A 196 -2.40 -14.48 14.27
CA LYS A 196 -1.84 -15.41 15.25
C LYS A 196 -2.25 -16.84 14.91
N THR A 197 -1.31 -17.78 14.98
CA THR A 197 -1.63 -19.21 14.86
C THR A 197 -1.13 -19.97 16.07
N GLY A 198 -2.05 -20.29 16.99
CA GLY A 198 -1.77 -21.05 18.21
C GLY A 198 -2.29 -20.43 19.51
N GLY A 199 -3.24 -19.48 19.45
CA GLY A 199 -3.83 -18.84 20.62
C GLY A 199 -3.01 -17.67 21.19
N GLN A 200 -3.36 -17.25 22.41
CA GLN A 200 -2.97 -15.93 22.97
C GLN A 200 -1.46 -15.63 22.96
N PHE A 201 -0.62 -16.65 23.22
CA PHE A 201 0.84 -16.55 23.27
C PHE A 201 1.54 -16.87 21.94
N ALA A 202 0.79 -17.15 20.88
CA ALA A 202 1.36 -17.34 19.56
C ALA A 202 1.90 -16.02 18.99
N ALA A 203 2.94 -16.14 18.16
CA ALA A 203 3.40 -15.04 17.33
C ALA A 203 2.29 -14.59 16.36
N SER A 204 2.21 -13.27 16.13
CA SER A 204 1.53 -12.74 14.94
C SER A 204 2.45 -12.92 13.73
N ASN A 205 1.93 -13.46 12.65
CA ASN A 205 2.65 -13.79 11.43
C ASN A 205 1.96 -13.10 10.27
N LEU A 206 2.68 -12.83 9.18
CA LEU A 206 2.03 -12.40 7.94
C LEU A 206 1.68 -13.57 7.05
N TYR A 207 0.46 -13.51 6.51
CA TYR A 207 -0.07 -14.44 5.53
C TYR A 207 -0.44 -13.71 4.24
N ILE A 208 -0.41 -14.42 3.11
CA ILE A 208 -0.88 -13.96 1.80
C ILE A 208 -1.77 -15.02 1.16
N ALA A 209 -2.76 -14.58 0.38
CA ALA A 209 -3.58 -15.44 -0.47
C ALA A 209 -4.04 -14.68 -1.73
N GLU A 210 -4.32 -15.40 -2.82
CA GLU A 210 -5.04 -14.84 -3.97
C GLU A 210 -6.52 -14.62 -3.58
N MET A 211 -7.17 -13.59 -4.11
CA MET A 211 -8.57 -13.24 -3.81
C MET A 211 -9.53 -13.73 -4.91
N GLU A 212 -10.74 -14.15 -4.52
CA GLU A 212 -11.84 -14.51 -5.42
C GLU A 212 -12.76 -13.29 -5.66
N SER A 213 -13.03 -12.55 -4.58
CA SER A 213 -13.79 -11.30 -4.55
C SER A 213 -13.12 -10.34 -3.57
N PRO A 214 -13.52 -9.06 -3.51
CA PRO A 214 -12.99 -8.10 -2.54
C PRO A 214 -13.12 -8.53 -1.07
N ASN A 215 -13.99 -9.48 -0.72
CA ASN A 215 -14.18 -9.99 0.65
C ASN A 215 -13.94 -11.52 0.80
N LYS A 216 -13.40 -12.22 -0.20
CA LYS A 216 -13.17 -13.68 -0.14
C LYS A 216 -11.83 -14.10 -0.73
N LEU A 217 -11.12 -14.97 -0.03
CA LEU A 217 -9.89 -15.62 -0.50
C LEU A 217 -10.20 -16.75 -1.49
N LYS A 218 -9.35 -16.91 -2.49
CA LYS A 218 -9.40 -17.97 -3.52
C LYS A 218 -8.45 -19.13 -3.24
N THR A 219 -7.42 -18.89 -2.44
CA THR A 219 -6.42 -19.88 -2.03
C THR A 219 -6.32 -19.93 -0.51
N VAL A 220 -5.93 -21.09 0.02
CA VAL A 220 -5.49 -21.23 1.42
C VAL A 220 -4.40 -20.22 1.79
N GLN A 221 -4.33 -19.84 3.07
CA GLN A 221 -3.29 -18.93 3.56
C GLN A 221 -1.88 -19.47 3.36
N PHE A 222 -1.00 -18.65 2.78
CA PHE A 222 0.43 -18.91 2.68
C PHE A 222 1.21 -18.01 3.66
N MET A 223 2.01 -18.59 4.56
CA MET A 223 2.76 -17.82 5.55
C MET A 223 4.01 -17.16 4.92
N LEU A 224 4.02 -15.84 4.86
CA LEU A 224 5.15 -15.03 4.36
C LEU A 224 6.30 -14.96 5.37
N THR A 225 5.99 -14.59 6.61
CA THR A 225 6.98 -14.34 7.66
C THR A 225 6.40 -14.55 9.05
N THR A 226 7.27 -15.01 9.96
CA THR A 226 7.06 -15.11 11.40
C THR A 226 8.20 -14.36 12.12
N PRO A 227 7.98 -13.75 13.30
CA PRO A 227 9.01 -13.03 14.06
C PRO A 227 10.12 -13.97 14.56
N ASP A 228 11.24 -13.98 13.83
CA ASP A 228 12.37 -14.90 13.99
C ASP A 228 13.63 -14.21 14.54
N TYR A 229 13.77 -12.90 14.32
CA TYR A 229 14.87 -12.09 14.82
C TYR A 229 14.54 -11.42 16.16
N ASP A 230 15.57 -11.05 16.93
CA ASP A 230 15.39 -10.49 18.27
C ASP A 230 14.70 -9.12 18.25
N TRP A 231 14.92 -8.33 17.20
CA TRP A 231 14.27 -7.03 16.98
C TRP A 231 12.77 -7.15 16.63
N GLU A 232 12.26 -8.36 16.36
CA GLU A 232 10.85 -8.62 16.08
C GLU A 232 10.05 -9.10 17.30
N ARG A 233 10.74 -9.27 18.44
CA ARG A 233 10.25 -9.99 19.63
C ARG A 233 10.36 -9.18 20.93
N VAL A 234 10.57 -7.87 20.83
CA VAL A 234 10.69 -6.98 21.99
C VAL A 234 9.29 -6.68 22.52
N GLY A 235 9.00 -7.13 23.75
CA GLY A 235 7.67 -7.08 24.34
C GLY A 235 6.74 -8.18 23.81
N PHE A 236 6.36 -8.10 22.53
CA PHE A 236 5.53 -9.09 21.85
C PHE A 236 6.21 -9.65 20.61
N TRP A 237 5.83 -10.86 20.21
CA TRP A 237 6.36 -11.55 19.02
C TRP A 237 5.41 -11.24 17.86
N VAL A 238 5.78 -10.24 17.06
CA VAL A 238 4.85 -9.62 16.09
C VAL A 238 5.52 -9.46 14.73
N ASN A 239 4.84 -9.94 13.70
CA ASN A 239 4.83 -9.31 12.38
C ASN A 239 3.37 -8.87 12.10
N GLU A 240 3.16 -7.59 11.82
CA GLU A 240 1.85 -6.95 11.55
C GLU A 240 1.99 -5.78 10.55
N GLY A 241 0.94 -4.99 10.30
CA GLY A 241 0.97 -3.80 9.43
C GLY A 241 1.70 -3.99 8.08
N PRO A 242 1.30 -4.96 7.23
CA PRO A 242 1.91 -5.20 5.93
C PRO A 242 1.59 -4.07 4.94
N ALA A 243 2.56 -3.64 4.14
CA ALA A 243 2.32 -2.72 3.03
C ALA A 243 3.21 -3.01 1.82
N VAL A 244 2.69 -2.77 0.62
CA VAL A 244 3.28 -3.23 -0.63
C VAL A 244 3.78 -2.07 -1.49
N ILE A 245 5.02 -2.16 -1.96
CA ILE A 245 5.56 -1.30 -3.01
C ILE A 245 6.22 -2.13 -4.12
N ARG A 246 5.95 -1.78 -5.38
CA ARG A 246 6.58 -2.39 -6.55
C ARG A 246 7.57 -1.42 -7.19
N TYR A 247 8.77 -1.88 -7.49
CA TYR A 247 9.81 -1.08 -8.12
C TYR A 247 10.80 -1.98 -8.87
N ALA A 248 11.26 -1.55 -10.05
CA ALA A 248 12.33 -2.19 -10.84
C ALA A 248 12.19 -3.73 -11.02
N GLY A 249 10.98 -4.26 -11.26
CA GLY A 249 10.74 -5.70 -11.44
C GLY A 249 10.66 -6.50 -10.14
N LYS A 250 10.67 -5.83 -8.98
CA LYS A 250 10.53 -6.42 -7.65
C LYS A 250 9.23 -5.99 -6.98
N ILE A 251 8.73 -6.89 -6.13
CA ILE A 251 7.73 -6.58 -5.12
C ILE A 251 8.41 -6.57 -3.75
N TYR A 252 8.12 -5.53 -2.97
CA TYR A 252 8.58 -5.37 -1.61
C TYR A 252 7.37 -5.30 -0.68
N ILE A 253 7.42 -6.05 0.42
CA ILE A 253 6.43 -5.96 1.50
C ILE A 253 7.16 -5.43 2.74
N THR A 254 6.87 -4.19 3.14
CA THR A 254 7.21 -3.74 4.49
C THR A 254 6.22 -4.30 5.49
N PHE A 255 6.64 -4.47 6.73
CA PHE A 255 5.81 -4.96 7.83
C PHE A 255 6.37 -4.47 9.16
N SER A 256 5.54 -4.40 10.20
CA SER A 256 5.90 -3.85 11.51
C SER A 256 6.07 -4.94 12.55
N CYS A 257 6.94 -4.71 13.53
CA CYS A 257 7.37 -5.75 14.48
C CYS A 257 7.56 -5.23 15.91
N SER A 258 7.64 -6.17 16.87
CA SER A 258 7.72 -5.90 18.31
C SER A 258 6.48 -5.16 18.86
N ALA A 259 6.49 -4.81 20.15
CA ALA A 259 5.40 -4.04 20.77
C ALA A 259 5.35 -2.58 20.27
N THR A 260 4.16 -1.97 20.28
CA THR A 260 3.86 -0.61 19.81
C THR A 260 4.41 0.54 20.68
N GLY A 261 5.53 0.31 21.39
CA GLY A 261 6.33 1.33 22.08
C GLY A 261 7.57 1.73 21.26
N ALA A 262 8.59 2.27 21.91
CA ALA A 262 9.84 2.68 21.25
C ALA A 262 10.64 1.54 20.56
N CYS A 263 10.26 0.27 20.76
CA CYS A 263 10.83 -0.88 20.06
C CYS A 263 10.14 -1.22 18.73
N TYR A 264 9.00 -0.57 18.42
CA TYR A 264 8.28 -0.78 17.17
C TYR A 264 9.15 -0.36 15.99
N CYS A 265 9.21 -1.21 14.96
CA CYS A 265 10.10 -1.00 13.81
C CYS A 265 9.62 -1.78 12.58
N MET A 266 10.12 -1.38 11.41
CA MET A 266 9.74 -1.97 10.13
C MET A 266 10.77 -3.01 9.64
N GLY A 267 10.30 -4.19 9.27
CA GLY A 267 11.01 -5.18 8.45
C GLY A 267 10.69 -5.03 6.95
N LEU A 268 11.36 -5.85 6.12
CA LEU A 268 11.14 -5.89 4.68
C LEU A 268 11.26 -7.32 4.13
N LEU A 269 10.29 -7.73 3.31
CA LEU A 269 10.38 -8.86 2.39
C LEU A 269 10.61 -8.35 0.97
N GLU A 270 11.34 -9.13 0.17
CA GLU A 270 11.62 -8.87 -1.25
C GLU A 270 11.34 -10.15 -2.06
N ALA A 271 10.64 -10.04 -3.19
CA ALA A 271 10.50 -11.09 -4.20
C ALA A 271 10.57 -10.51 -5.62
N ASP A 272 10.82 -11.37 -6.61
CA ASP A 272 10.66 -11.00 -8.02
C ASP A 272 9.17 -10.88 -8.37
N GLU A 273 8.77 -9.87 -9.15
CA GLU A 273 7.36 -9.70 -9.52
C GLU A 273 6.85 -10.77 -10.52
N ASN A 274 7.75 -11.60 -11.04
CA ASN A 274 7.45 -12.75 -11.90
C ASN A 274 7.57 -14.09 -11.17
N ALA A 275 7.93 -14.11 -9.88
CA ALA A 275 7.98 -15.32 -9.08
C ALA A 275 6.58 -15.75 -8.60
N ASP A 276 6.46 -17.00 -8.14
CA ASP A 276 5.25 -17.42 -7.44
C ASP A 276 5.23 -16.83 -6.03
N LEU A 277 4.33 -15.88 -5.78
CA LEU A 277 4.22 -15.22 -4.48
C LEU A 277 3.72 -16.17 -3.36
N LEU A 278 3.22 -17.36 -3.72
CA LEU A 278 2.81 -18.41 -2.78
C LEU A 278 3.89 -19.50 -2.59
N ASP A 279 5.13 -19.28 -3.07
CA ASP A 279 6.31 -20.08 -2.74
C ASP A 279 7.22 -19.35 -1.74
N ARG A 280 7.63 -20.04 -0.67
CA ARG A 280 8.56 -19.54 0.34
C ARG A 280 9.92 -19.16 -0.24
N ASN A 281 10.35 -19.85 -1.29
CA ASN A 281 11.66 -19.63 -1.91
C ASN A 281 11.71 -18.33 -2.73
N SER A 282 10.55 -17.75 -3.07
CA SER A 282 10.45 -16.45 -3.75
C SER A 282 10.82 -15.28 -2.83
N TRP A 283 10.65 -15.44 -1.52
CA TRP A 283 10.72 -14.35 -0.54
C TRP A 283 12.04 -14.31 0.24
N LYS A 284 12.65 -13.13 0.29
CA LYS A 284 13.85 -12.83 1.07
C LYS A 284 13.54 -11.79 2.15
N LYS A 285 13.69 -12.17 3.42
CA LYS A 285 13.50 -11.30 4.59
C LYS A 285 14.76 -10.51 4.93
N SER A 286 14.61 -9.24 5.30
CA SER A 286 15.71 -8.42 5.80
C SER A 286 16.24 -8.94 7.15
N ARG A 287 17.57 -8.92 7.33
CA ARG A 287 18.21 -9.37 8.59
C ARG A 287 18.09 -8.36 9.73
N TYR A 288 17.88 -7.10 9.38
CA TYR A 288 17.77 -5.94 10.27
C TYR A 288 16.50 -5.15 9.92
N PRO A 289 16.00 -4.29 10.82
CA PRO A 289 14.97 -3.33 10.48
C PRO A 289 15.41 -2.44 9.31
N VAL A 290 14.44 -1.99 8.51
CA VAL A 290 14.62 -0.98 7.45
C VAL A 290 14.21 0.42 7.89
N LEU A 291 13.42 0.53 8.96
CA LEU A 291 13.16 1.77 9.71
C LEU A 291 12.98 1.42 11.20
N ALA A 292 13.55 2.19 12.10
CA ALA A 292 13.50 2.00 13.55
C ALA A 292 13.74 3.34 14.27
N THR A 293 13.47 3.38 15.57
CA THR A 293 13.65 4.54 16.44
C THR A 293 14.98 5.28 16.23
N ASP A 294 14.90 6.61 16.12
CA ASP A 294 16.01 7.55 16.07
C ASP A 294 15.83 8.58 17.20
N ALA A 295 16.51 8.33 18.33
CA ALA A 295 16.42 9.16 19.52
C ALA A 295 17.07 10.55 19.35
N GLU A 296 18.05 10.71 18.45
CA GLU A 296 18.66 12.02 18.15
C GLU A 296 17.67 12.92 17.42
N LYS A 297 16.80 12.33 16.60
CA LYS A 297 15.70 13.02 15.90
C LYS A 297 14.38 13.03 16.67
N GLY A 298 14.34 12.40 17.84
CA GLY A 298 13.14 12.32 18.68
C GLY A 298 12.02 11.45 18.10
N ILE A 299 12.32 10.52 17.18
CA ILE A 299 11.31 9.65 16.55
C ILE A 299 11.35 8.25 17.16
N TYR A 300 10.26 7.87 17.84
CA TYR A 300 10.17 6.61 18.59
C TYR A 300 9.05 5.71 18.07
N GLY A 301 9.36 4.44 17.89
CA GLY A 301 8.42 3.40 17.47
C GLY A 301 7.81 3.60 16.08
N PRO A 302 8.60 3.81 15.00
CA PRO A 302 8.07 3.95 13.66
C PRO A 302 7.46 2.65 13.12
N GLY A 303 6.26 2.73 12.57
CA GLY A 303 5.67 1.57 11.89
C GLY A 303 4.25 1.79 11.37
N HIS A 304 3.61 0.65 11.12
CA HIS A 304 2.35 0.47 10.39
C HIS A 304 2.27 1.43 9.21
N ASN A 305 3.20 1.26 8.26
CA ASN A 305 3.30 2.17 7.14
C ASN A 305 2.32 1.79 6.03
N SER A 306 2.00 2.75 5.16
CA SER A 306 1.43 2.53 3.83
C SER A 306 2.35 3.14 2.77
N PHE A 307 1.95 3.05 1.49
CA PHE A 307 2.64 3.68 0.37
C PHE A 307 1.67 4.48 -0.51
N THR A 308 2.15 5.62 -1.01
CA THR A 308 1.45 6.42 -2.03
C THR A 308 2.46 7.06 -2.99
N VAL A 309 2.02 7.91 -3.91
CA VAL A 309 2.91 8.71 -4.77
C VAL A 309 2.68 10.20 -4.59
N ALA A 310 3.74 11.00 -4.66
CA ALA A 310 3.68 12.45 -4.57
C ALA A 310 2.87 13.09 -5.71
N GLU A 311 2.67 14.41 -5.65
CA GLU A 311 1.84 15.17 -6.59
C GLU A 311 2.32 14.99 -8.05
N ASP A 312 3.63 14.85 -8.25
CA ASP A 312 4.29 14.56 -9.54
C ASP A 312 3.87 13.23 -10.20
N GLY A 313 3.26 12.32 -9.43
CA GLY A 313 2.80 11.01 -9.87
C GLY A 313 3.90 9.96 -10.03
N ILE A 314 5.15 10.26 -9.66
CA ILE A 314 6.31 9.37 -9.86
C ILE A 314 7.17 9.18 -8.61
N THR A 315 7.22 10.14 -7.69
CA THR A 315 8.01 10.02 -6.46
C THR A 315 7.24 9.19 -5.43
N PRO A 316 7.71 8.00 -5.02
CA PRO A 316 7.01 7.18 -4.05
C PRO A 316 7.21 7.71 -2.63
N LEU A 317 6.13 7.69 -1.86
CA LEU A 317 6.08 8.14 -0.48
C LEU A 317 5.70 6.99 0.44
N SER A 318 6.30 6.95 1.64
CA SER A 318 5.88 6.08 2.73
C SER A 318 5.25 6.94 3.81
N ILE A 319 4.04 6.56 4.21
CA ILE A 319 3.28 7.21 5.27
C ILE A 319 3.36 6.26 6.46
N TYR A 320 3.72 6.73 7.64
CA TYR A 320 3.95 5.88 8.81
C TYR A 320 3.54 6.62 10.08
N HIS A 321 3.32 5.91 11.18
CA HIS A 321 3.15 6.54 12.48
C HIS A 321 4.40 6.44 13.35
N ALA A 322 4.62 7.42 14.23
CA ALA A 322 5.61 7.37 15.31
C ALA A 322 5.24 8.34 16.44
N ARG A 323 5.85 8.15 17.61
CA ARG A 323 5.77 9.08 18.76
C ARG A 323 6.97 10.03 18.82
N ASP A 324 6.79 11.18 19.47
CA ASP A 324 7.87 12.15 19.75
C ASP A 324 8.58 11.89 21.10
N TYR A 325 8.29 10.77 21.77
CA TYR A 325 8.86 10.40 23.07
C TYR A 325 8.98 8.87 23.27
N GLU A 326 9.94 8.46 24.10
CA GLU A 326 10.27 7.06 24.37
C GLU A 326 9.36 6.40 25.41
N GLU A 327 9.22 7.05 26.59
CA GLU A 327 8.53 6.49 27.75
C GLU A 327 7.02 6.71 27.66
N ILE A 328 6.26 5.61 27.66
CA ILE A 328 4.80 5.62 27.65
C ILE A 328 4.30 5.23 29.05
N VAL A 329 3.44 6.07 29.64
CA VAL A 329 2.84 5.82 30.95
C VAL A 329 1.50 5.10 30.77
N GLY A 330 1.48 3.80 31.04
CA GLY A 330 0.30 2.94 30.91
C GLY A 330 0.41 1.96 29.75
N ASP A 331 -0.74 1.59 29.16
CA ASP A 331 -0.78 0.70 27.99
C ASP A 331 -0.52 1.51 26.69
N PRO A 332 0.50 1.18 25.89
CA PRO A 332 0.79 1.83 24.60
C PRO A 332 -0.36 1.83 23.59
N LEU A 333 -1.35 0.95 23.74
CA LEU A 333 -2.55 0.95 22.90
C LEU A 333 -3.43 2.19 23.16
N TYR A 334 -3.51 2.65 24.41
CA TYR A 334 -4.40 3.76 24.81
C TYR A 334 -3.68 5.11 24.94
N ASP A 335 -2.36 5.14 24.71
CA ASP A 335 -1.62 6.38 24.48
C ASP A 335 -1.92 6.92 23.06
N PRO A 336 -2.56 8.11 22.93
CA PRO A 336 -3.12 8.60 21.68
C PRO A 336 -2.09 9.24 20.74
N ASN A 337 -0.83 9.41 21.17
CA ASN A 337 0.14 10.29 20.51
C ASN A 337 1.01 9.56 19.49
N ARG A 338 0.42 8.59 18.78
CA ARG A 338 0.95 8.10 17.51
C ARG A 338 0.54 9.10 16.43
N HIS A 339 1.51 9.78 15.84
CA HIS A 339 1.29 10.82 14.84
C HIS A 339 1.65 10.30 13.45
N ALA A 340 0.78 10.54 12.47
CA ALA A 340 1.06 10.20 11.08
C ALA A 340 2.10 11.18 10.50
N ARG A 341 3.08 10.62 9.79
CA ARG A 341 4.22 11.30 9.16
C ARG A 341 4.42 10.74 7.76
N VAL A 342 5.17 11.45 6.92
CA VAL A 342 5.39 11.05 5.52
C VAL A 342 6.84 11.28 5.11
N MET A 343 7.43 10.32 4.41
CA MET A 343 8.81 10.39 3.90
C MET A 343 8.89 9.97 2.44
N VAL A 344 9.90 10.46 1.73
CA VAL A 344 10.23 10.01 0.37
C VAL A 344 10.94 8.66 0.43
N VAL A 345 10.44 7.68 -0.33
CA VAL A 345 11.09 6.38 -0.50
C VAL A 345 12.18 6.54 -1.56
N ASN A 346 13.43 6.44 -1.13
CA ASN A 346 14.57 6.38 -2.04
C ASN A 346 14.88 4.91 -2.37
N PHE A 347 15.68 4.65 -3.40
CA PHE A 347 16.15 3.31 -3.74
C PHE A 347 17.68 3.29 -3.79
N ASP A 348 18.28 2.17 -3.40
CA ASP A 348 19.72 1.94 -3.55
C ASP A 348 20.09 1.52 -4.99
N ASP A 349 21.39 1.34 -5.27
CA ASP A 349 21.91 0.93 -6.58
C ASP A 349 21.38 -0.45 -7.05
N ALA A 350 20.81 -1.25 -6.15
CA ALA A 350 20.18 -2.53 -6.45
C ALA A 350 18.65 -2.43 -6.64
N GLY A 351 18.08 -1.22 -6.55
CA GLY A 351 16.65 -0.95 -6.68
C GLY A 351 15.84 -1.24 -5.42
N ARG A 352 16.48 -1.45 -4.26
CA ARG A 352 15.81 -1.78 -3.00
C ARG A 352 15.41 -0.52 -2.23
N PRO A 353 14.20 -0.44 -1.64
CA PRO A 353 13.73 0.76 -0.95
C PRO A 353 14.55 1.08 0.30
N VAL A 354 14.80 2.36 0.51
CA VAL A 354 15.61 2.95 1.58
C VAL A 354 14.78 4.01 2.30
N PHE A 355 14.50 3.74 3.58
CA PHE A 355 13.74 4.61 4.48
C PHE A 355 14.70 5.36 5.39
N LYS A 356 14.59 6.68 5.46
CA LYS A 356 15.46 7.54 6.26
C LYS A 356 14.71 8.78 6.74
N TYR A 357 15.05 9.19 7.96
CA TYR A 357 14.76 10.51 8.51
C TYR A 357 15.79 11.55 8.05
#